data_AF-A0A946S0I2-F1
#
_entry.id   AF-A0A946S0I2-F1
#
_cell.length_a   1.000
_cell.length_b   1.000
_cell.length_c   1.000
_cell.angle_alpha   90.00
_cell.angle_beta   90.00
_cell.angle_gamma   90.00
#
_symmetry.space_group_name_H-M   'P 1'
#
loop_
_entity.id
_entity.type
_entity.pdbx_description
1 polymer ?
#
loop_
_entity_poly.entity_id
_entity_poly.type
_entity_poly.pdbx_seq_one_letter_code
_entity_poly.pdbx_strand_id
1 'polypeptide(L)'
;MDLTKFNRLKLSVGSLGASPKVANLNKMLTGRGIPVQDNSEQLVIGDSGIYHVSPDGLLSKTVVHIVDINIHAKYARELNEYVKREDFESEYVLEKVHKYHLLQCKTIERAENEGWRKHKYHMSRRKDGYFYYRFVGNDAVAHERDSQKLYVCKNCLDELTAISNTSYSRETFDLHDFLSSSFNQLMNLERTEKYTNECVPNIYQNDWAKISKAYRDQVNYQCESPGCPAPDLSQPGYKKYLHTHHVSFDKSMNDYSNLQALCIYCHANQSNHANLKNLPDHREYVRLRGLSR
;
A
#
# COMPACT_ATOMS: atom_id res chain seq x y z
N MET A 1 2.77 -42.61 8.30
CA MET A 1 3.02 -41.62 9.37
C MET A 1 1.76 -40.77 9.42
N ASP A 2 0.86 -41.10 10.34
CA ASP A 2 -0.49 -40.53 10.40
C ASP A 2 -0.46 -39.10 10.92
N LEU A 3 -1.01 -38.18 10.14
CA LEU A 3 -1.16 -36.78 10.51
C LEU A 3 -2.08 -36.62 11.72
N THR A 4 -1.63 -35.79 12.65
CA THR A 4 -2.15 -35.62 13.99
C THR A 4 -3.62 -35.17 13.98
N LYS A 5 -4.50 -36.04 14.50
CA LYS A 5 -5.95 -35.80 14.60
C LYS A 5 -6.24 -34.63 15.55
N PHE A 6 -6.90 -33.59 15.03
CA PHE A 6 -7.34 -32.34 15.67
C PHE A 6 -7.93 -32.47 17.09
N ASN A 7 -8.47 -33.62 17.48
CA ASN A 7 -8.97 -33.87 18.83
C ASN A 7 -7.89 -33.77 19.93
N ARG A 8 -6.63 -34.08 19.65
CA ARG A 8 -5.55 -34.00 20.66
C ARG A 8 -5.14 -32.55 20.99
N LEU A 9 -5.20 -31.66 19.99
CA LEU A 9 -4.92 -30.24 20.18
C LEU A 9 -6.00 -29.59 21.05
N LYS A 10 -7.27 -29.91 20.79
CA LYS A 10 -8.42 -29.42 21.56
C LYS A 10 -8.40 -29.88 23.02
N LEU A 11 -7.98 -31.13 23.28
CA LEU A 11 -7.81 -31.66 24.65
C LEU A 11 -6.63 -31.02 25.38
N SER A 12 -5.53 -30.74 24.68
CA SER A 12 -4.34 -30.10 25.27
C SER A 12 -4.63 -28.66 25.71
N VAL A 13 -5.37 -27.91 24.90
CA VAL A 13 -5.83 -26.54 25.24
C VAL A 13 -6.83 -26.56 26.40
N GLY A 14 -7.72 -27.56 26.46
CA GLY A 14 -8.63 -27.76 27.59
C GLY A 14 -7.93 -28.12 28.90
N SER A 15 -6.85 -28.92 28.85
CA SER A 15 -6.07 -29.33 30.02
C SER A 15 -5.18 -28.23 30.63
N LEU A 16 -4.99 -27.11 29.91
CA LEU A 16 -4.23 -25.94 30.39
C LEU A 16 -5.08 -24.97 31.23
N GLY A 17 -6.33 -25.34 31.58
CA GLY A 17 -7.16 -24.60 32.53
C GLY A 17 -7.69 -23.25 32.02
N ALA A 18 -7.76 -23.05 30.70
CA ALA A 18 -8.17 -21.78 30.11
C ALA A 18 -9.70 -21.57 30.18
N SER A 19 -10.17 -21.00 31.29
CA SER A 19 -11.36 -20.14 31.41
C SER A 19 -11.16 -19.26 32.65
N PRO A 20 -11.50 -17.96 32.72
CA PRO A 20 -12.10 -17.04 31.75
C PRO A 20 -11.21 -15.80 31.48
N LYS A 21 -10.71 -15.61 30.26
CA LYS A 21 -10.06 -14.34 29.82
C LYS A 21 -10.41 -13.95 28.38
N VAL A 22 -11.57 -14.37 27.88
CA VAL A 22 -12.05 -13.99 26.53
C VAL A 22 -12.16 -12.47 26.37
N ALA A 23 -12.55 -11.74 27.42
CA ALA A 23 -12.63 -10.28 27.40
C ALA A 23 -11.25 -9.60 27.30
N ASN A 24 -10.22 -10.16 27.93
CA ASN A 24 -8.87 -9.60 27.86
C ASN A 24 -8.19 -9.96 26.53
N LEU A 25 -8.44 -11.16 25.99
CA LEU A 25 -8.09 -11.51 24.62
C LEU A 25 -8.73 -10.54 23.61
N ASN A 26 -10.05 -10.30 23.70
CA ASN A 26 -10.74 -9.35 22.82
C ASN A 26 -10.15 -7.94 22.90
N LYS A 27 -9.72 -7.50 24.09
CA LYS A 27 -9.09 -6.20 24.31
C LYS A 27 -7.67 -6.10 23.74
N MET A 28 -6.91 -7.20 23.71
CA MET A 28 -5.60 -7.29 23.06
C MET A 28 -5.71 -7.42 21.53
N LEU A 29 -6.79 -8.05 21.04
CA LEU A 29 -7.09 -8.18 19.62
C LEU A 29 -7.70 -6.91 19.00
N THR A 30 -8.23 -5.99 19.82
CA THR A 30 -8.81 -4.71 19.41
C THR A 30 -7.89 -3.58 19.87
N GLY A 31 -6.72 -3.44 19.23
CA GLY A 31 -5.62 -2.56 19.63
C GLY A 31 -5.92 -1.05 19.66
N ARG A 32 -7.14 -0.58 19.95
CA ARG A 32 -7.58 0.83 20.03
C ARG A 32 -7.13 1.71 18.85
N GLY A 33 -6.86 1.11 17.70
CA GLY A 33 -6.33 1.81 16.53
C GLY A 33 -4.82 2.06 16.54
N ILE A 34 -4.07 1.50 17.49
CA ILE A 34 -2.62 1.45 17.43
C ILE A 34 -2.26 0.44 16.31
N PRO A 35 -1.49 0.87 15.29
CA PRO A 35 -0.95 -0.02 14.27
C PRO A 35 -0.28 -1.22 14.92
N VAL A 36 -0.46 -2.40 14.33
CA VAL A 36 0.32 -3.57 14.75
C VAL A 36 1.80 -3.20 14.56
N GLN A 37 2.67 -3.44 15.54
CA GLN A 37 4.09 -3.11 15.45
C GLN A 37 4.95 -4.30 15.00
N ASP A 38 4.37 -5.49 14.78
CA ASP A 38 5.10 -6.75 14.61
C ASP A 38 5.34 -7.18 13.14
N ASN A 39 6.58 -7.63 12.88
CA ASN A 39 7.13 -8.07 11.59
C ASN A 39 6.20 -8.92 10.70
N SER A 40 6.36 -8.77 9.38
CA SER A 40 5.57 -9.43 8.33
C SER A 40 5.51 -10.96 8.39
N GLU A 41 6.40 -11.61 9.14
CA GLU A 41 6.44 -13.06 9.36
C GLU A 41 5.29 -13.62 10.20
N GLN A 42 4.47 -12.74 10.80
CA GLN A 42 3.32 -13.04 11.64
C GLN A 42 1.99 -13.07 10.87
N LEU A 43 2.04 -13.20 9.54
CA LEU A 43 0.86 -13.15 8.68
C LEU A 43 0.46 -14.50 8.09
N VAL A 44 -0.84 -14.72 8.09
CA VAL A 44 -1.47 -15.90 7.52
C VAL A 44 -2.64 -15.44 6.66
N ILE A 45 -2.62 -15.85 5.39
CA ILE A 45 -3.74 -15.63 4.48
C ILE A 45 -4.47 -16.98 4.37
N GLY A 46 -5.80 -16.94 4.41
CA GLY A 46 -6.57 -18.07 3.94
C GLY A 46 -7.90 -17.61 3.36
N ASP A 47 -8.70 -18.58 2.96
CA ASP A 47 -9.85 -18.36 2.09
C ASP A 47 -10.91 -17.39 2.66
N SER A 48 -11.01 -17.30 3.99
CA SER A 48 -11.96 -16.39 4.67
C SER A 48 -11.33 -15.13 5.24
N GLY A 49 -10.04 -14.88 5.00
CA GLY A 49 -9.44 -13.56 5.23
C GLY A 49 -7.94 -13.52 5.52
N ILE A 50 -7.53 -12.35 5.98
CA ILE A 50 -6.14 -12.05 6.36
C ILE A 50 -6.05 -12.07 7.89
N TYR A 51 -5.02 -12.73 8.42
CA TYR A 51 -4.86 -12.98 9.85
C TYR A 51 -3.47 -12.60 10.32
N HIS A 52 -3.42 -12.01 11.51
CA HIS A 52 -2.22 -11.78 12.28
C HIS A 52 -2.07 -12.85 13.37
N VAL A 53 -0.90 -13.46 13.46
CA VAL A 53 -0.47 -14.40 14.50
C VAL A 53 0.32 -13.62 15.56
N SER A 54 -0.22 -13.39 16.75
CA SER A 54 0.56 -12.76 17.82
C SER A 54 1.71 -13.65 18.32
N PRO A 55 2.72 -13.07 19.01
CA PRO A 55 3.88 -13.83 19.51
C PRO A 55 3.53 -15.06 20.38
N ASP A 56 2.36 -15.05 21.01
CA ASP A 56 1.79 -16.16 21.80
C ASP A 56 1.02 -17.20 20.96
N GLY A 57 1.01 -17.06 19.64
CA GLY A 57 0.38 -17.98 18.69
C GLY A 57 -1.11 -17.74 18.42
N LEU A 58 -1.70 -16.66 18.95
CA LEU A 58 -3.11 -16.36 18.75
C LEU A 58 -3.36 -15.73 17.37
N LEU A 59 -4.32 -16.29 16.63
CA LEU A 59 -4.77 -15.76 15.34
C LEU A 59 -5.85 -14.70 15.52
N SER A 60 -5.70 -13.59 14.79
CA SER A 60 -6.66 -12.50 14.78
C SER A 60 -6.89 -11.97 13.38
N LYS A 61 -8.16 -11.86 12.99
CA LYS A 61 -8.51 -11.30 11.69
C LYS A 61 -8.11 -9.83 11.65
N THR A 62 -7.40 -9.45 10.59
CA THR A 62 -6.87 -8.11 10.37
C THR A 62 -7.41 -7.56 9.05
N VAL A 63 -7.38 -6.25 8.90
CA VAL A 63 -7.62 -5.61 7.61
C VAL A 63 -6.32 -5.07 7.05
N VAL A 64 -6.26 -4.92 5.72
CA VAL A 64 -5.16 -4.24 5.02
C VAL A 64 -5.69 -3.07 4.20
N HIS A 65 -4.95 -1.98 4.13
CA HIS A 65 -5.37 -0.74 3.46
C HIS A 65 -4.14 0.08 3.06
N ILE A 66 -4.28 0.97 2.07
CA ILE A 66 -3.22 1.95 1.74
C ILE A 66 -3.44 3.20 2.60
N VAL A 67 -2.39 3.75 3.20
CA VAL A 67 -2.48 4.86 4.18
C VAL A 67 -2.26 6.25 3.59
N ASP A 68 -2.03 6.37 2.28
CA ASP A 68 -1.88 7.68 1.65
C ASP A 68 -2.57 7.78 0.28
N ILE A 69 -2.97 9.00 -0.08
CA ILE A 69 -3.42 9.34 -1.43
C ILE A 69 -2.79 10.65 -1.88
N ASN A 70 -2.41 10.72 -3.16
CA ASN A 70 -2.01 11.98 -3.77
C ASN A 70 -3.25 12.83 -4.12
N ILE A 71 -3.38 14.02 -3.53
CA ILE A 71 -4.54 14.92 -3.72
C ILE A 71 -4.61 15.54 -5.11
N HIS A 72 -3.54 15.42 -5.89
CA HIS A 72 -3.48 15.82 -7.30
C HIS A 72 -3.52 14.60 -8.23
N ALA A 73 -3.90 13.42 -7.72
CA ALA A 73 -4.06 12.24 -8.56
C ALA A 73 -5.04 12.53 -9.70
N LYS A 74 -4.71 12.06 -10.91
CA LYS A 74 -5.46 12.31 -12.15
C LYS A 74 -6.96 12.00 -12.02
N TYR A 75 -7.32 11.02 -11.19
CA TYR A 75 -8.69 10.54 -10.96
C TYR A 75 -9.42 11.24 -9.79
N ALA A 76 -8.76 12.17 -9.10
CA ALA A 76 -9.22 12.83 -7.88
C ALA A 76 -9.01 14.37 -7.97
N ARG A 77 -9.38 14.97 -9.10
CA ARG A 77 -9.05 16.38 -9.44
C ARG A 77 -9.56 17.41 -8.42
N GLU A 78 -10.67 17.13 -7.75
CA GLU A 78 -11.29 18.03 -6.78
C GLU A 78 -10.91 17.67 -5.34
N LEU A 79 -10.17 16.57 -5.11
CA LEU A 79 -9.86 16.08 -3.75
C LEU A 79 -9.13 17.13 -2.90
N ASN A 80 -8.25 17.92 -3.51
CA ASN A 80 -7.57 19.03 -2.85
C ASN A 80 -8.55 20.08 -2.28
N GLU A 81 -9.69 20.32 -2.94
CA GLU A 81 -10.68 21.29 -2.45
C GLU A 81 -11.42 20.77 -1.21
N TYR A 82 -11.80 19.50 -1.20
CA TYR A 82 -12.43 18.86 -0.04
C TYR A 82 -11.45 18.79 1.14
N VAL A 83 -10.19 18.41 0.90
CA VAL A 83 -9.14 18.38 1.94
C VAL A 83 -8.92 19.77 2.53
N LYS A 84 -8.89 20.83 1.72
CA LYS A 84 -8.77 22.22 2.20
C LYS A 84 -9.96 22.71 3.03
N ARG A 85 -11.14 22.17 2.77
CA ARG A 85 -12.37 22.45 3.54
C ARG A 85 -12.54 21.50 4.72
N GLU A 86 -11.60 20.58 4.92
CA GLU A 86 -11.66 19.52 5.93
C GLU A 86 -12.89 18.60 5.81
N ASP A 87 -13.46 18.50 4.59
CA ASP A 87 -14.65 17.70 4.30
C ASP A 87 -14.29 16.26 3.88
N PHE A 88 -13.64 15.57 4.83
CA PHE A 88 -13.05 14.23 4.64
C PHE A 88 -14.07 13.09 4.53
N GLU A 89 -15.30 13.35 4.94
CA GLU A 89 -16.38 12.35 5.01
C GLU A 89 -17.43 12.54 3.92
N SER A 90 -17.22 13.52 3.02
CA SER A 90 -18.05 13.64 1.82
C SER A 90 -17.98 12.38 0.97
N GLU A 91 -19.09 12.02 0.33
CA GLU A 91 -19.16 10.84 -0.52
C GLU A 91 -18.12 10.89 -1.66
N TYR A 92 -17.79 12.09 -2.15
CA TYR A 92 -16.72 12.28 -3.10
C TYR A 92 -15.37 11.81 -2.55
N VAL A 93 -14.98 12.25 -1.34
CA VAL A 93 -13.72 11.81 -0.73
C VAL A 93 -13.74 10.31 -0.47
N LEU A 94 -14.83 9.78 0.11
CA LEU A 94 -14.96 8.36 0.43
C LEU A 94 -14.86 7.46 -0.80
N GLU A 95 -15.36 7.90 -1.96
CA GLU A 95 -15.19 7.18 -3.23
C GLU A 95 -13.75 7.23 -3.75
N LYS A 96 -13.01 8.31 -3.53
CA LYS A 96 -11.64 8.50 -4.06
C LYS A 96 -10.53 7.93 -3.19
N VAL A 97 -10.66 7.97 -1.88
CA VAL A 97 -9.67 7.39 -0.97
C VAL A 97 -9.60 5.88 -1.15
N HIS A 98 -8.46 5.30 -0.78
CA HIS A 98 -8.25 3.86 -0.87
C HIS A 98 -9.23 3.09 0.01
N LYS A 99 -9.48 1.84 -0.37
CA LYS A 99 -10.42 0.95 0.31
C LYS A 99 -9.64 0.02 1.25
N TYR A 100 -10.29 -0.47 2.30
CA TYR A 100 -9.72 -1.54 3.11
C TYR A 100 -10.13 -2.91 2.57
N HIS A 101 -9.29 -3.90 2.80
CA HIS A 101 -9.43 -5.26 2.30
C HIS A 101 -9.47 -6.25 3.46
N LEU A 102 -10.39 -7.21 3.35
CA LEU A 102 -10.63 -8.27 4.33
C LEU A 102 -10.09 -9.63 3.88
N LEU A 103 -9.91 -9.78 2.56
CA LEU A 103 -9.52 -10.99 1.86
C LEU A 103 -8.35 -10.69 0.93
N GLN A 104 -7.65 -11.74 0.49
CA GLN A 104 -6.75 -11.71 -0.66
C GLN A 104 -7.57 -11.61 -1.97
N CYS A 105 -8.31 -10.52 -2.14
CA CYS A 105 -9.21 -10.36 -3.27
C CYS A 105 -8.46 -10.06 -4.57
N LYS A 106 -9.18 -10.13 -5.69
CA LYS A 106 -8.65 -9.82 -7.04
C LYS A 106 -7.90 -8.48 -7.15
N THR A 107 -8.27 -7.46 -6.36
CA THR A 107 -7.52 -6.18 -6.35
C THR A 107 -6.12 -6.36 -5.78
N ILE A 108 -5.98 -7.11 -4.69
CA ILE A 108 -4.70 -7.37 -4.04
C ILE A 108 -3.87 -8.31 -4.92
N GLU A 109 -4.46 -9.38 -5.44
CA GLU A 109 -3.78 -10.30 -6.37
C GLU A 109 -3.23 -9.57 -7.60
N ARG A 110 -4.03 -8.71 -8.20
CA ARG A 110 -3.60 -7.88 -9.34
C ARG A 110 -2.47 -6.94 -8.94
N ALA A 111 -2.58 -6.27 -7.79
CA ALA A 111 -1.52 -5.39 -7.30
C ALA A 111 -0.20 -6.17 -7.10
N GLU A 112 -0.25 -7.38 -6.55
CA GLU A 112 0.92 -8.23 -6.40
C GLU A 112 1.53 -8.65 -7.75
N ASN A 113 0.70 -9.12 -8.67
CA ASN A 113 1.14 -9.61 -9.98
C ASN A 113 1.70 -8.51 -10.88
N GLU A 114 1.16 -7.29 -10.80
CA GLU A 114 1.66 -6.12 -11.54
C GLU A 114 2.88 -5.47 -10.86
N GLY A 115 3.40 -6.05 -9.76
CA GLY A 115 4.53 -5.50 -9.01
C GLY A 115 4.20 -4.21 -8.25
N TRP A 116 2.92 -3.92 -8.02
CA TRP A 116 2.49 -2.74 -7.28
C TRP A 116 2.71 -2.93 -5.77
N ARG A 117 3.62 -2.11 -5.23
CA ARG A 117 3.45 -1.43 -3.93
C ARG A 117 3.19 -2.34 -2.70
N LYS A 118 3.95 -3.44 -2.54
CA LYS A 118 3.92 -4.26 -1.31
C LYS A 118 4.08 -3.43 -0.02
N HIS A 119 4.93 -2.40 -0.06
CA HIS A 119 5.20 -1.47 1.05
C HIS A 119 4.08 -0.45 1.34
N LYS A 120 3.04 -0.33 0.50
CA LYS A 120 1.96 0.65 0.72
C LYS A 120 0.74 0.08 1.41
N TYR A 121 0.65 -1.24 1.52
CA TYR A 121 -0.45 -1.88 2.24
C TYR A 121 -0.08 -2.03 3.70
N HIS A 122 -0.84 -1.36 4.55
CA HIS A 122 -0.68 -1.36 5.99
C HIS A 122 -1.74 -2.21 6.65
N MET A 123 -1.34 -2.88 7.71
CA MET A 123 -2.21 -3.70 8.52
C MET A 123 -2.88 -2.89 9.62
N SER A 124 -4.13 -3.21 9.90
CA SER A 124 -4.85 -2.64 11.03
C SER A 124 -5.76 -3.67 11.67
N ARG A 125 -5.79 -3.66 13.00
CA ARG A 125 -6.77 -4.40 13.81
C ARG A 125 -7.99 -3.57 14.18
N ARG A 126 -8.14 -2.37 13.59
CA ARG A 126 -9.35 -1.55 13.76
C ARG A 126 -10.55 -2.29 13.18
N LYS A 127 -11.66 -2.18 13.90
CA LYS A 127 -12.93 -2.81 13.54
C LYS A 127 -14.02 -1.80 13.23
N ASP A 128 -13.74 -0.51 13.40
CA ASP A 128 -14.72 0.58 13.30
C ASP A 128 -14.82 1.17 11.89
N GLY A 129 -14.00 0.72 10.93
CA GLY A 129 -13.97 1.25 9.57
C GLY A 129 -13.26 2.60 9.43
N TYR A 130 -12.65 3.09 10.50
CA TYR A 130 -11.83 4.30 10.50
C TYR A 130 -10.36 3.93 10.64
N PHE A 131 -9.48 4.65 9.96
CA PHE A 131 -8.06 4.29 9.87
C PHE A 131 -7.16 5.51 9.88
N TYR A 132 -5.90 5.31 10.22
CA TYR A 132 -4.87 6.32 10.00
C TYR A 132 -4.68 6.55 8.49
N TYR A 133 -4.66 7.80 8.05
CA TYR A 133 -4.63 8.14 6.63
C TYR A 133 -3.99 9.51 6.38
N ARG A 134 -3.25 9.63 5.27
CA ARG A 134 -2.55 10.84 4.85
C ARG A 134 -2.99 11.30 3.47
N PHE A 135 -3.15 12.60 3.35
CA PHE A 135 -3.36 13.29 2.08
C PHE A 135 -2.05 13.95 1.69
N VAL A 136 -1.49 13.55 0.55
CA VAL A 136 -0.17 13.97 0.08
C VAL A 136 -0.32 14.90 -1.11
N GLY A 137 0.35 16.05 -1.09
CA GLY A 137 0.37 17.01 -2.20
C GLY A 137 1.79 17.53 -2.40
N ASN A 138 2.23 17.66 -3.66
CA ASN A 138 3.59 18.09 -4.01
C ASN A 138 4.70 17.33 -3.26
N ASP A 139 4.50 16.02 -3.09
CA ASP A 139 5.43 15.13 -2.36
C ASP A 139 5.67 15.53 -0.90
N ALA A 140 4.70 16.19 -0.26
CA ALA A 140 4.65 16.45 1.17
C ALA A 140 3.29 16.03 1.75
N VAL A 141 3.25 15.72 3.05
CA VAL A 141 1.99 15.46 3.76
C VAL A 141 1.25 16.80 3.87
N ALA A 142 0.13 16.93 3.15
CA ALA A 142 -0.72 18.10 3.19
C ALA A 142 -1.69 18.05 4.37
N HIS A 143 -2.17 16.85 4.71
CA HIS A 143 -3.04 16.61 5.86
C HIS A 143 -2.87 15.19 6.37
N GLU A 144 -3.03 14.98 7.68
CA GLU A 144 -2.96 13.68 8.34
C GLU A 144 -4.18 13.46 9.24
N ARG A 145 -4.67 12.23 9.29
CA ARG A 145 -5.87 11.84 10.03
C ARG A 145 -5.59 10.56 10.79
N ASP A 146 -5.79 10.55 12.10
CA ASP A 146 -5.78 9.31 12.90
C ASP A 146 -7.07 8.48 12.73
N SER A 147 -8.10 9.10 12.16
CA SER A 147 -9.44 8.51 12.01
C SER A 147 -10.11 9.01 10.72
N GLN A 148 -9.75 8.41 9.60
CA GLN A 148 -10.38 8.58 8.29
C GLN A 148 -11.28 7.39 8.01
N LYS A 149 -12.55 7.62 7.67
CA LYS A 149 -13.42 6.54 7.19
C LYS A 149 -12.95 6.04 5.84
N LEU A 150 -12.86 4.73 5.68
CA LEU A 150 -12.62 4.08 4.39
C LEU A 150 -13.74 3.08 4.12
N TYR A 151 -14.15 2.94 2.86
CA TYR A 151 -15.05 1.87 2.47
C TYR A 151 -14.31 0.54 2.29
N VAL A 152 -15.04 -0.57 2.49
CA VAL A 152 -14.57 -1.90 2.12
C VAL A 152 -14.37 -2.02 0.61
N CYS A 153 -13.36 -2.77 0.19
CA CYS A 153 -13.14 -3.08 -1.21
C CYS A 153 -14.33 -3.85 -1.79
N LYS A 154 -14.83 -3.41 -2.95
CA LYS A 154 -15.93 -4.08 -3.66
C LYS A 154 -15.61 -5.55 -3.97
N ASN A 155 -14.38 -5.87 -4.40
CA ASN A 155 -14.00 -7.25 -4.67
C ASN A 155 -14.01 -8.12 -3.41
N CYS A 156 -13.64 -7.56 -2.24
CA CYS A 156 -13.81 -8.27 -0.98
C CYS A 156 -15.30 -8.51 -0.68
N LEU A 157 -16.17 -7.53 -0.90
CA LEU A 157 -17.62 -7.72 -0.69
C LEU A 157 -18.23 -8.76 -1.62
N ASP A 158 -17.87 -8.74 -2.89
CA ASP A 158 -18.37 -9.68 -3.89
C ASP A 158 -17.97 -11.12 -3.51
N GLU A 159 -16.71 -11.32 -3.11
CA GLU A 159 -16.20 -12.61 -2.63
C GLU A 159 -16.87 -13.04 -1.31
N LEU A 160 -17.03 -12.14 -0.34
CA LEU A 160 -17.74 -12.43 0.91
C LEU A 160 -19.20 -12.79 0.67
N THR A 161 -19.86 -12.12 -0.28
CA THR A 161 -21.24 -12.42 -0.68
C THR A 161 -21.33 -13.83 -1.23
N ALA A 162 -20.38 -14.23 -2.08
CA ALA A 162 -20.33 -15.57 -2.64
C ALA A 162 -20.07 -16.65 -1.57
N ILE A 163 -19.19 -16.39 -0.60
CA ILE A 163 -18.82 -17.37 0.44
C ILE A 163 -19.89 -17.51 1.52
N SER A 164 -20.50 -16.40 1.94
CA SER A 164 -21.45 -16.38 3.07
C SER A 164 -22.92 -16.44 2.65
N ASN A 165 -23.21 -16.41 1.34
CA ASN A 165 -24.56 -16.33 0.77
C ASN A 165 -25.41 -15.19 1.38
N THR A 166 -24.74 -14.12 1.82
CA THR A 166 -25.32 -12.93 2.44
C THR A 166 -25.00 -11.74 1.55
N SER A 167 -26.01 -10.95 1.18
CA SER A 167 -25.79 -9.75 0.37
C SER A 167 -25.27 -8.61 1.24
N TYR A 168 -24.11 -8.08 0.87
CA TYR A 168 -23.54 -6.90 1.51
C TYR A 168 -23.63 -5.69 0.57
N SER A 169 -24.18 -4.58 1.06
CA SER A 169 -24.02 -3.25 0.44
C SER A 169 -22.81 -2.58 1.05
N ARG A 170 -22.01 -1.90 0.21
CA ARG A 170 -20.83 -1.16 0.64
C ARG A 170 -21.17 -0.01 1.57
N GLU A 171 -22.29 0.66 1.33
CA GLU A 171 -22.76 1.83 2.06
C GLU A 171 -23.22 1.45 3.47
N THR A 172 -23.74 0.23 3.64
CA THR A 172 -24.25 -0.28 4.92
C THR A 172 -23.34 -1.33 5.56
N PHE A 173 -22.19 -1.63 4.96
CA PHE A 173 -21.29 -2.65 5.48
C PHE A 173 -20.62 -2.13 6.76
N ASP A 174 -20.91 -2.80 7.88
CA ASP A 174 -20.28 -2.51 9.16
C ASP A 174 -19.16 -3.52 9.44
N LEU A 175 -17.95 -2.99 9.59
CA LEU A 175 -16.76 -3.81 9.84
C LEU A 175 -16.79 -4.47 11.22
N HIS A 176 -17.39 -3.81 12.22
CA HIS A 176 -17.42 -4.31 13.58
C HIS A 176 -18.34 -5.52 13.67
N ASP A 177 -19.54 -5.40 13.11
CA ASP A 177 -20.54 -6.45 13.03
C ASP A 177 -20.01 -7.64 12.24
N PHE A 178 -19.37 -7.39 11.09
CA PHE A 178 -18.77 -8.46 10.29
C PHE A 178 -17.68 -9.23 11.06
N LEU A 179 -16.72 -8.53 11.66
CA LEU A 179 -15.63 -9.18 12.40
C LEU A 179 -16.08 -9.84 13.70
N SER A 180 -17.20 -9.40 14.28
CA SER A 180 -17.75 -9.98 15.51
C SER A 180 -18.64 -11.20 15.24
N SER A 181 -19.30 -11.26 14.09
CA SER A 181 -20.18 -12.37 13.68
C SER A 181 -19.45 -13.50 12.93
N SER A 182 -18.38 -13.18 12.21
CA SER A 182 -17.75 -14.10 11.23
C SER A 182 -16.65 -15.02 11.80
N PHE A 183 -16.51 -15.16 13.13
CA PHE A 183 -15.44 -15.96 13.74
C PHE A 183 -15.63 -17.49 13.61
N ASN A 184 -16.67 -17.97 12.92
CA ASN A 184 -17.13 -19.36 12.98
C ASN A 184 -16.98 -20.19 11.68
N GLN A 185 -16.30 -19.73 10.63
CA GLN A 185 -16.07 -20.55 9.44
C GLN A 185 -14.62 -21.06 9.35
N LEU A 186 -14.50 -22.39 9.25
CA LEU A 186 -13.27 -23.18 9.24
C LEU A 186 -12.34 -22.78 8.07
N MET A 187 -11.03 -22.79 8.31
CA MET A 187 -10.02 -22.22 7.41
C MET A 187 -8.91 -23.21 7.06
N ASN A 188 -8.60 -23.32 5.77
CA ASN A 188 -7.27 -23.71 5.30
C ASN A 188 -6.38 -22.45 5.32
N LEU A 189 -5.24 -22.52 5.99
CA LEU A 189 -4.39 -21.37 6.29
C LEU A 189 -3.01 -21.57 5.65
N GLU A 190 -2.53 -20.57 4.90
CA GLU A 190 -1.16 -20.52 4.37
C GLU A 190 -0.42 -19.29 4.92
N ARG A 191 0.84 -19.49 5.35
CA ARG A 191 1.66 -18.45 5.98
C ARG A 191 2.35 -17.60 4.91
N THR A 192 2.44 -16.27 5.09
CA THR A 192 3.02 -15.34 4.10
C THR A 192 3.74 -14.16 4.76
N GLU A 193 4.77 -13.61 4.11
CA GLU A 193 5.65 -12.56 4.66
C GLU A 193 5.39 -11.16 4.04
N LYS A 194 4.20 -10.94 3.47
CA LYS A 194 4.00 -9.90 2.43
C LYS A 194 3.69 -8.47 2.91
N TYR A 195 3.32 -8.24 4.17
CA TYR A 195 2.88 -6.91 4.63
C TYR A 195 3.68 -6.41 5.83
N THR A 196 4.14 -5.16 5.81
CA THR A 196 4.99 -4.57 6.87
C THR A 196 4.29 -3.41 7.58
N ASN A 197 4.77 -3.08 8.78
CA ASN A 197 4.19 -2.01 9.63
C ASN A 197 4.96 -0.69 9.57
N GLU A 198 6.10 -0.65 8.88
CA GLU A 198 6.90 0.56 8.77
C GLU A 198 6.21 1.56 7.84
N CYS A 199 5.70 2.65 8.45
CA CYS A 199 4.98 3.69 7.77
C CYS A 199 5.96 4.76 7.27
N VAL A 200 6.67 4.47 6.17
CA VAL A 200 7.38 5.54 5.45
C VAL A 200 6.44 6.09 4.39
N PRO A 201 5.97 7.35 4.50
CA PRO A 201 5.15 7.94 3.44
C PRO A 201 5.88 7.83 2.12
N ASN A 202 5.15 7.49 1.06
CA ASN A 202 5.71 7.40 -0.29
C ASN A 202 5.92 8.80 -0.89
N ILE A 203 6.77 9.56 -0.22
CA ILE A 203 7.20 10.91 -0.55
C ILE A 203 8.70 10.91 -0.72
N TYR A 204 9.21 11.91 -1.41
CA TYR A 204 10.64 12.12 -1.48
C TYR A 204 11.16 12.52 -0.10
N GLN A 205 12.34 12.01 0.27
CA GLN A 205 13.02 12.49 1.47
C GLN A 205 13.41 13.97 1.33
N ASN A 206 13.49 14.69 2.44
CA ASN A 206 13.78 16.14 2.45
C ASN A 206 15.08 16.51 1.72
N ASP A 207 16.04 15.59 1.66
CA ASP A 207 17.33 15.73 0.99
C ASP A 207 17.39 15.03 -0.38
N TRP A 208 16.25 14.67 -0.97
CA TRP A 208 16.17 14.01 -2.27
C TRP A 208 16.99 14.71 -3.36
N ALA A 209 17.04 16.04 -3.37
CA ALA A 209 17.87 16.79 -4.31
C ALA A 209 19.36 16.43 -4.21
N LYS A 210 19.87 16.15 -3.01
CA LYS A 210 21.25 15.69 -2.77
C LYS A 210 21.42 14.23 -3.18
N ILE A 211 20.49 13.36 -2.80
CA ILE A 211 20.51 11.91 -3.14
C ILE A 211 20.50 11.73 -4.67
N SER A 212 19.55 12.38 -5.35
CA SER A 212 19.44 12.34 -6.81
C SER A 212 20.69 12.90 -7.50
N LYS A 213 21.28 13.98 -6.97
CA LYS A 213 22.53 14.51 -7.52
C LYS A 213 23.68 13.51 -7.34
N ALA A 214 23.87 12.99 -6.13
CA ALA A 214 24.93 12.03 -5.82
C ALA A 214 24.84 10.77 -6.69
N TYR A 215 23.63 10.22 -6.86
CA TYR A 215 23.40 9.07 -7.73
C TYR A 215 23.77 9.38 -9.19
N ARG A 216 23.33 10.53 -9.72
CA ARG A 216 23.67 10.96 -11.10
C ARG A 216 25.17 11.20 -11.30
N ASP A 217 25.85 11.72 -10.29
CA ASP A 217 27.31 11.87 -10.30
C ASP A 217 27.98 10.48 -10.33
N GLN A 218 27.51 9.53 -9.51
CA GLN A 218 28.07 8.17 -9.42
C GLN A 218 27.96 7.39 -10.73
N VAL A 219 26.86 7.54 -11.46
CA VAL A 219 26.68 6.91 -12.78
C VAL A 219 27.27 7.75 -13.93
N ASN A 220 28.11 8.75 -13.61
CA ASN A 220 28.79 9.63 -14.57
C ASN A 220 27.85 10.31 -15.57
N TYR A 221 26.66 10.68 -15.09
CA TYR A 221 25.58 11.25 -15.90
C TYR A 221 25.21 10.42 -17.14
N GLN A 222 25.35 9.10 -17.07
CA GLN A 222 24.88 8.20 -18.12
C GLN A 222 23.41 7.83 -17.90
N CYS A 223 22.63 7.78 -18.97
CA CYS A 223 21.30 7.21 -18.98
C CYS A 223 21.40 5.69 -18.94
N GLU A 224 20.73 5.08 -17.97
CA GLU A 224 20.72 3.64 -17.72
C GLU A 224 19.53 2.94 -18.39
N SER A 225 18.77 3.64 -19.23
CA SER A 225 17.69 3.05 -20.03
C SER A 225 18.28 2.13 -21.10
N PRO A 226 17.85 0.85 -21.18
CA PRO A 226 18.17 0.01 -22.32
C PRO A 226 17.68 0.67 -23.61
N GLY A 227 18.54 0.71 -24.63
CA GLY A 227 18.22 1.30 -25.93
C GLY A 227 18.13 2.83 -25.96
N CYS A 228 18.70 3.55 -24.98
CA CYS A 228 18.76 5.00 -25.05
C CYS A 228 19.55 5.46 -26.29
N PRO A 229 18.99 6.29 -27.18
CA PRO A 229 19.68 6.74 -28.39
C PRO A 229 20.81 7.75 -28.11
N ALA A 230 20.81 8.40 -26.94
CA ALA A 230 21.82 9.37 -26.52
C ALA A 230 22.07 9.26 -25.00
N PRO A 231 22.83 8.24 -24.55
CA PRO A 231 22.98 7.93 -23.14
C PRO A 231 23.91 8.87 -22.38
N ASP A 232 24.88 9.51 -23.04
CA ASP A 232 25.86 10.38 -22.36
C ASP A 232 25.34 11.82 -22.18
N LEU A 233 25.07 12.19 -20.93
CA LEU A 233 24.65 13.55 -20.53
C LEU A 233 25.71 14.25 -19.66
N SER A 234 26.96 13.78 -19.66
CA SER A 234 28.05 14.30 -18.82
C SER A 234 28.46 15.74 -19.12
N GLN A 235 28.17 16.24 -20.32
CA GLN A 235 28.40 17.63 -20.69
C GLN A 235 27.53 18.60 -19.86
N PRO A 236 28.09 19.73 -19.36
CA PRO A 236 27.39 20.62 -18.41
C PRO A 236 25.98 21.06 -18.85
N GLY A 237 25.78 21.36 -20.14
CA GLY A 237 24.48 21.79 -20.68
C GLY A 237 23.43 20.69 -20.74
N TYR A 238 23.83 19.42 -20.65
CA TYR A 238 22.93 18.27 -20.74
C TYR A 238 22.59 17.62 -19.40
N LYS A 239 23.40 17.86 -18.36
CA LYS A 239 23.19 17.30 -17.00
C LYS A 239 21.79 17.57 -16.44
N LYS A 240 21.18 18.72 -16.79
CA LYS A 240 19.82 19.09 -16.36
C LYS A 240 18.73 18.13 -16.87
N TYR A 241 18.96 17.41 -17.97
CA TYR A 241 17.99 16.50 -18.58
C TYR A 241 18.09 15.06 -18.06
N LEU A 242 19.03 14.76 -17.16
CA LEU A 242 19.12 13.45 -16.51
C LEU A 242 18.37 13.50 -15.19
N HIS A 243 17.37 12.64 -15.04
CA HIS A 243 16.55 12.52 -13.83
C HIS A 243 16.89 11.21 -13.11
N THR A 244 16.71 11.18 -11.78
CA THR A 244 16.71 9.92 -11.04
C THR A 244 15.27 9.41 -10.95
N HIS A 245 15.05 8.18 -11.38
CA HIS A 245 13.79 7.47 -11.35
C HIS A 245 13.88 6.36 -10.31
N HIS A 246 12.86 6.21 -9.46
CA HIS A 246 12.74 5.05 -8.59
C HIS A 246 12.18 3.89 -9.44
N VAL A 247 12.94 2.79 -9.56
CA VAL A 247 12.58 1.60 -10.32
C VAL A 247 11.31 0.96 -9.75
N SER A 248 11.25 0.83 -8.43
CA SER A 248 9.99 0.62 -7.75
C SER A 248 9.23 1.93 -7.62
N PHE A 249 7.91 1.85 -7.56
CA PHE A 249 7.08 3.03 -7.30
C PHE A 249 7.15 3.53 -5.84
N ASP A 250 8.19 3.15 -5.08
CA ASP A 250 8.49 3.62 -3.74
C ASP A 250 9.52 4.77 -3.79
N LYS A 251 9.07 5.99 -3.48
CA LYS A 251 9.90 7.20 -3.42
C LYS A 251 10.71 7.28 -2.13
N SER A 252 10.35 6.50 -1.12
CA SER A 252 11.02 6.49 0.17
C SER A 252 12.26 5.60 0.19
N MET A 253 12.28 4.56 -0.66
CA MET A 253 13.40 3.64 -0.81
C MET A 253 14.50 4.24 -1.70
N ASN A 254 15.57 4.73 -1.09
CA ASN A 254 16.70 5.35 -1.78
C ASN A 254 17.89 4.40 -1.98
N ASP A 255 17.70 3.10 -1.80
CA ASP A 255 18.72 2.08 -2.08
C ASP A 255 19.19 2.18 -3.53
N TYR A 256 20.49 1.99 -3.75
CA TYR A 256 21.11 2.07 -5.08
C TYR A 256 20.39 1.19 -6.11
N SER A 257 19.97 -0.02 -5.71
CA SER A 257 19.24 -0.97 -6.56
C SER A 257 17.84 -0.50 -6.97
N ASN A 258 17.27 0.46 -6.26
CA ASN A 258 15.96 1.03 -6.55
C ASN A 258 16.03 2.35 -7.33
N LEU A 259 17.23 2.89 -7.58
CA LEU A 259 17.41 4.12 -8.35
C LEU A 259 17.86 3.78 -9.78
N GLN A 260 17.43 4.60 -10.73
CA GLN A 260 17.87 4.51 -12.12
C GLN A 260 17.97 5.92 -12.73
N ALA A 261 19.09 6.23 -13.37
CA ALA A 261 19.28 7.49 -14.06
C ALA A 261 18.67 7.40 -15.46
N LEU A 262 17.66 8.21 -15.73
CA LEU A 262 16.96 8.24 -17.02
C LEU A 262 17.03 9.64 -17.60
N CYS A 263 17.41 9.76 -18.88
CA CYS A 263 17.24 11.02 -19.59
C CYS A 263 15.74 11.34 -19.71
N ILE A 264 15.38 12.63 -19.78
CA ILE A 264 13.98 13.06 -19.76
C ILE A 264 13.13 12.40 -20.86
N TYR A 265 13.74 12.05 -22.01
CA TYR A 265 13.10 11.29 -23.08
C TYR A 265 12.76 9.84 -22.66
N CYS A 266 13.73 9.08 -22.15
CA CYS A 266 13.51 7.71 -21.67
C CYS A 266 12.59 7.69 -20.45
N HIS A 267 12.72 8.67 -19.55
CA HIS A 267 11.86 8.81 -18.38
C HIS A 267 10.40 9.05 -18.79
N ALA A 268 10.16 9.89 -19.80
CA ALA A 268 8.80 10.15 -20.29
C ALA A 268 8.11 8.93 -20.92
N ASN A 269 8.88 7.88 -21.27
CA ASN A 269 8.35 6.61 -21.77
C ASN A 269 8.14 5.57 -20.65
N GLN A 270 8.49 5.87 -19.40
CA GLN A 270 8.15 5.01 -18.27
C GLN A 270 6.64 5.04 -17.97
N SER A 271 6.11 3.93 -17.46
CA SER A 271 4.70 3.83 -17.07
C SER A 271 4.33 4.93 -16.06
N ASN A 272 3.17 5.58 -16.24
CA ASN A 272 2.73 6.75 -15.45
C ASN A 272 3.57 8.04 -15.57
N HIS A 273 4.57 8.11 -16.45
CA HIS A 273 5.42 9.30 -16.64
C HIS A 273 5.22 10.03 -17.99
N ALA A 274 4.19 9.65 -18.77
CA ALA A 274 3.89 10.27 -20.06
C ALA A 274 3.67 11.79 -20.00
N ASN A 275 3.27 12.33 -18.84
CA ASN A 275 3.09 13.77 -18.65
C ASN A 275 4.40 14.57 -18.81
N LEU A 276 5.57 13.94 -18.62
CA LEU A 276 6.87 14.57 -18.85
C LEU A 276 7.03 15.05 -20.30
N LYS A 277 6.34 14.42 -21.26
CA LYS A 277 6.36 14.84 -22.67
C LYS A 277 5.85 16.27 -22.89
N ASN A 278 5.06 16.79 -21.96
CA ASN A 278 4.48 18.14 -22.03
C ASN A 278 5.42 19.23 -21.49
N LEU A 279 6.50 18.86 -20.79
CA LEU A 279 7.43 19.81 -20.22
C LEU A 279 8.28 20.53 -21.29
N PRO A 280 8.59 21.82 -21.11
CA PRO A 280 9.51 22.54 -22.00
C PRO A 280 10.86 21.83 -22.16
N ASP A 281 11.44 21.35 -21.07
CA ASP A 281 12.73 20.65 -21.03
C ASP A 281 12.73 19.39 -21.89
N HIS A 282 11.62 18.65 -21.93
CA HIS A 282 11.51 17.46 -22.77
C HIS A 282 11.58 17.85 -24.25
N ARG A 283 10.84 18.90 -24.65
CA ARG A 283 10.84 19.39 -26.03
C ARG A 283 12.19 19.96 -26.44
N GLU A 284 12.86 20.66 -25.52
CA GLU A 284 14.22 21.17 -25.73
C GLU A 284 15.22 20.02 -25.92
N TYR A 285 15.18 19.01 -25.05
CA TYR A 285 16.08 17.85 -25.12
C TYR A 285 15.91 17.05 -26.42
N VAL A 286 14.66 16.75 -26.80
CA VAL A 286 14.33 16.05 -28.05
C VAL A 286 14.88 16.82 -29.26
N ARG A 287 14.77 18.16 -29.26
CA ARG A 287 15.33 19.01 -30.33
C ARG A 287 16.85 18.96 -30.35
N LEU A 288 17.51 19.16 -29.21
CA LEU A 288 18.98 19.18 -29.11
C LEU A 288 19.61 17.86 -29.54
N ARG A 289 18.93 16.73 -29.30
CA ARG A 289 19.40 15.39 -29.65
C ARG A 289 18.88 14.87 -30.99
N GLY A 290 18.05 15.62 -31.72
CA GLY A 290 17.48 15.21 -33.00
C GLY A 290 16.60 13.95 -32.90
N LEU A 291 15.91 13.76 -31.78
CA LEU A 291 15.08 12.57 -31.54
C LEU A 291 13.69 12.72 -32.17
N SER A 292 13.09 11.61 -32.60
CA SER A 292 11.69 11.59 -33.00
C SER A 292 10.77 11.79 -31.80
N ARG A 293 9.66 12.51 -32.01
CA ARG A 293 8.63 12.70 -30.97
C ARG A 293 7.86 11.43 -30.65
#